data_AF-U5MTY0-F1
#
_entry.id   AF-U5MTY0-F1
#
_cell.length_a   1.000
_cell.length_b   1.000
_cell.length_c   1.000
_cell.angle_alpha   90.00
_cell.angle_beta   90.00
_cell.angle_gamma   90.00
#
_symmetry.space_group_name_H-M   'P 1'
#
loop_
_entity.id
_entity.type
_entity.pdbx_description
1 polymer ?
#
loop_
_entity_poly.entity_id
_entity_poly.type
_entity_poly.pdbx_seq_one_letter_code
_entity_poly.pdbx_strand_id
1 'polypeptide(L)'
;MTSKEEKEILQKAINTFGANQQIIKAMEELGELSTALARYFDKNKIDCNNIYEEIADVEIMCSQLRLIFDNYVIDHYKEMKLNRLKGVVW
;
A
#
# COMPACT_ATOMS: atom_id res chain seq x y z
N MET A 1 -9.74 -6.83 -6.23
CA MET A 1 -10.82 -7.07 -5.27
C MET A 1 -10.26 -8.07 -4.27
N THR A 2 -10.00 -7.65 -3.03
CA THR A 2 -9.43 -8.48 -1.97
C THR A 2 -10.28 -9.73 -1.78
N SER A 3 -9.68 -10.92 -1.71
CA SER A 3 -10.45 -12.15 -1.49
C SER A 3 -11.09 -12.14 -0.09
N LYS A 4 -12.14 -12.96 0.12
CA LYS A 4 -12.78 -13.06 1.44
C LYS A 4 -11.77 -13.50 2.52
N GLU A 5 -10.95 -14.48 2.20
CA GLU A 5 -9.90 -15.01 3.08
C GLU A 5 -8.83 -13.95 3.39
N GLU A 6 -8.38 -13.22 2.38
CA GLU A 6 -7.43 -12.12 2.55
C GLU A 6 -8.00 -11.04 3.47
N LYS A 7 -9.26 -10.61 3.27
CA LYS A 7 -9.92 -9.64 4.15
C LYS A 7 -9.99 -10.13 5.61
N GLU A 8 -10.25 -11.42 5.84
CA GLU A 8 -10.27 -12.01 7.18
C GLU A 8 -8.89 -11.98 7.85
N ILE A 9 -7.82 -12.28 7.10
CA ILE A 9 -6.43 -12.18 7.58
C ILE A 9 -6.10 -10.74 7.99
N LEU A 10 -6.42 -9.77 7.12
CA LEU A 10 -6.16 -8.34 7.38
C LEU A 10 -6.95 -7.84 8.59
N GLN A 11 -8.22 -8.23 8.72
CA GLN A 11 -9.04 -7.86 9.87
C GLN A 11 -8.51 -8.50 11.16
N LYS A 12 -8.03 -9.75 11.11
CA LYS A 12 -7.42 -10.43 12.26
C LYS A 12 -6.16 -9.71 12.72
N ALA A 13 -5.30 -9.27 11.80
CA ALA A 13 -4.11 -8.48 12.13
C ALA A 13 -4.47 -7.18 12.87
N ILE A 14 -5.48 -6.44 12.40
CA ILE A 14 -5.98 -5.24 13.08
C ILE A 14 -6.50 -5.57 14.48
N ASN A 15 -7.25 -6.66 14.63
CA ASN A 15 -7.81 -7.08 15.91
C ASN A 15 -6.73 -7.54 16.90
N THR A 16 -5.64 -8.16 16.42
CA THR A 16 -4.54 -8.67 17.25
C THR A 16 -3.56 -7.58 17.66
N PHE A 17 -3.16 -6.70 16.73
CA PHE A 17 -2.10 -5.71 16.97
C PHE A 17 -2.63 -4.29 17.22
N GLY A 18 -3.88 -4.01 16.87
CA GLY A 18 -4.52 -2.72 17.01
C GLY A 18 -4.29 -1.78 15.82
N ALA A 19 -5.31 -0.97 15.51
CA ALA A 19 -5.31 -0.07 14.35
C ALA A 19 -4.11 0.90 14.33
N ASN A 20 -3.77 1.50 15.48
CA ASN A 20 -2.62 2.43 15.56
C ASN A 20 -1.30 1.75 15.21
N GLN A 21 -1.09 0.50 15.64
CA GLN A 21 0.13 -0.23 15.31
C GLN A 21 0.17 -0.61 13.83
N GLN A 22 -0.97 -0.96 13.23
CA GLN A 22 -1.03 -1.21 11.79
C GLN A 22 -0.81 0.07 10.96
N ILE A 23 -1.22 1.25 11.45
CA ILE A 23 -0.86 2.52 10.82
C ILE A 23 0.65 2.76 10.86
N ILE A 24 1.29 2.51 12.02
CA ILE A 24 2.76 2.61 12.14
C ILE A 24 3.44 1.62 11.18
N LYS A 25 2.97 0.38 11.12
CA LYS A 25 3.51 -0.62 10.20
C LYS A 25 3.38 -0.19 8.74
N ALA A 26 2.25 0.39 8.35
CA ALA A 26 2.07 0.96 7.02
C ALA A 26 3.07 2.09 6.71
N MET A 27 3.46 2.90 7.70
CA MET A 27 4.49 3.92 7.52
C MET A 27 5.88 3.30 7.32
N GLU A 28 6.19 2.19 7.98
CA GLU A 28 7.45 1.43 7.81
C GLU A 28 7.57 0.90 6.38
N GLU A 29 6.57 0.14 5.89
CA GLU A 29 6.59 -0.46 4.53
C GLU A 29 6.68 0.62 3.43
N LEU A 30 6.01 1.77 3.62
CA LEU A 30 6.13 2.91 2.71
C LEU A 30 7.55 3.47 2.65
N GLY A 31 8.28 3.46 3.78
CA GLY A 31 9.67 3.87 3.87
C GLY A 31 10.63 2.86 3.24
N GLU A 32 10.36 1.57 3.40
CA GLU A 32 11.13 0.48 2.82
C GLU A 32 10.97 0.46 1.29
N LEU A 33 9.75 0.57 0.76
CA LEU A 33 9.50 0.76 -0.68
C LEU A 33 10.17 2.03 -1.22
N SER A 34 10.10 3.15 -0.49
CA SER A 34 10.78 4.39 -0.91
C SER A 34 12.29 4.20 -1.05
N THR A 35 12.90 3.45 -0.12
CA THR A 35 14.33 3.13 -0.14
C THR A 35 14.68 2.18 -1.29
N ALA A 36 13.86 1.15 -1.53
CA ALA A 36 14.04 0.21 -2.62
C ALA A 36 13.97 0.90 -3.99
N LEU A 37 12.98 1.79 -4.18
CA LEU A 37 12.85 2.59 -5.40
C LEU A 37 14.00 3.59 -5.59
N ALA A 38 14.51 4.20 -4.51
CA ALA A 38 15.67 5.09 -4.61
C ALA A 38 16.91 4.33 -5.12
N ARG A 39 17.14 3.12 -4.58
CA ARG A 39 18.25 2.25 -5.00
C ARG A 39 18.12 1.73 -6.43
N TYR A 40 16.91 1.68 -7.01
CA TYR A 40 16.72 1.32 -8.42
C TYR A 40 17.52 2.22 -9.38
N PHE A 41 17.69 3.50 -9.03
CA PHE A 41 18.44 4.46 -9.84
C PHE A 41 19.95 4.43 -9.59
N ASP A 42 20.42 3.70 -8.58
CA ASP A 42 21.84 3.51 -8.34
C ASP A 42 22.42 2.52 -9.38
N LYS A 43 23.48 2.95 -10.06
CA LYS A 43 24.09 2.24 -11.20
C LYS A 43 24.74 0.89 -10.85
N ASN A 44 24.75 0.52 -9.56
CA ASN A 44 25.52 -0.59 -9.03
C ASN A 44 24.58 -1.68 -8.48
N LYS A 45 24.19 -2.62 -9.36
CA LYS A 45 23.37 -3.82 -9.09
C LYS A 45 21.93 -3.54 -8.66
N ILE A 46 21.01 -3.76 -9.61
CA ILE A 46 19.58 -3.73 -9.36
C ILE A 46 19.13 -5.14 -9.00
N ASP A 47 18.82 -5.39 -7.73
CA ASP A 47 17.99 -6.52 -7.33
C ASP A 47 16.54 -6.04 -7.25
N CYS A 48 15.78 -6.29 -8.32
CA CYS A 48 14.36 -5.92 -8.36
C CYS A 48 13.51 -6.73 -7.38
N ASN A 49 14.01 -7.85 -6.82
CA ASN A 49 13.22 -8.68 -5.91
C ASN A 49 12.80 -7.89 -4.67
N ASN A 50 13.71 -7.07 -4.12
CA ASN A 50 13.36 -6.17 -3.02
C ASN A 50 12.24 -5.21 -3.42
N ILE A 51 12.26 -4.65 -4.63
CA ILE A 51 11.17 -3.75 -5.06
C ILE A 51 9.84 -4.50 -5.15
N TYR A 52 9.84 -5.75 -5.63
CA TYR A 52 8.61 -6.54 -5.73
C TYR A 52 8.01 -6.89 -4.36
N GLU A 53 8.86 -7.27 -3.40
CA GLU A 53 8.47 -7.56 -2.02
C GLU A 53 7.83 -6.32 -1.37
N GLU A 54 8.52 -5.18 -1.43
CA GLU A 54 8.06 -3.94 -0.80
C GLU A 54 6.78 -3.37 -1.44
N ILE A 55 6.58 -3.60 -2.75
CA ILE A 55 5.30 -3.28 -3.41
C ILE A 55 4.18 -4.15 -2.83
N ALA A 56 4.40 -5.46 -2.66
CA ALA A 56 3.40 -6.36 -2.11
C ALA A 56 3.06 -5.98 -0.66
N ASP A 57 4.05 -5.64 0.15
CA ASP A 57 3.84 -5.20 1.53
C ASP A 57 3.04 -3.89 1.59
N VAL A 58 3.35 -2.91 0.73
CA VAL A 58 2.56 -1.67 0.63
C VAL A 58 1.13 -1.93 0.12
N GLU A 59 0.91 -2.88 -0.79
CA GLU A 59 -0.44 -3.26 -1.24
C GLU A 59 -1.27 -3.87 -0.10
N ILE A 60 -0.66 -4.73 0.72
CA ILE A 60 -1.28 -5.32 1.91
C ILE A 60 -1.61 -4.22 2.93
N MET A 61 -0.66 -3.34 3.22
CA MET A 61 -0.86 -2.23 4.15
C MET A 61 -1.93 -1.25 3.66
N CYS A 62 -1.96 -0.94 2.36
CA CYS A 62 -3.04 -0.12 1.77
C CYS A 62 -4.42 -0.78 1.95
N SER A 63 -4.48 -2.11 1.86
CA SER A 63 -5.71 -2.87 2.10
C SER A 63 -6.13 -2.84 3.58
N GLN A 64 -5.18 -2.93 4.52
CA GLN A 64 -5.48 -2.73 5.95
C GLN A 64 -5.93 -1.31 6.26
N LEU A 65 -5.28 -0.29 5.70
CA LEU A 65 -5.67 1.12 5.90
C LEU A 65 -7.11 1.36 5.43
N ARG A 66 -7.58 0.70 4.37
CA ARG A 66 -8.99 0.74 3.93
C ARG A 66 -9.97 0.06 4.88
N LEU A 67 -9.52 -0.82 5.76
CA LEU A 67 -10.35 -1.39 6.84
C LEU A 67 -10.36 -0.49 8.07
N ILE A 68 -9.26 0.24 8.31
CA ILE A 68 -9.12 1.17 9.43
C ILE A 68 -9.86 2.49 9.16
N PHE A 69 -9.79 2.98 7.92
CA PHE A 69 -10.41 4.21 7.46
C PHE A 69 -11.60 3.93 6.54
N ASP A 70 -12.32 4.98 6.13
CA ASP A 70 -13.50 4.84 5.29
C ASP A 70 -13.15 4.49 3.83
N ASN A 71 -13.46 3.26 3.43
CA ASN A 71 -13.18 2.77 2.08
C ASN A 71 -13.93 3.58 0.99
N TYR A 72 -15.16 4.02 1.23
CA TYR A 72 -15.95 4.77 0.24
C TYR A 72 -15.35 6.15 -0.01
N VAL A 73 -14.92 6.84 1.06
CA VAL A 73 -14.23 8.14 0.94
C VAL A 73 -12.92 7.98 0.17
N ILE A 74 -12.15 6.93 0.44
CA ILE A 74 -10.91 6.64 -0.29
C ILE A 74 -11.19 6.41 -1.78
N ASP A 75 -12.23 5.64 -2.12
CA ASP A 75 -12.60 5.37 -3.51
C ASP A 75 -13.03 6.65 -4.24
N HIS A 76 -13.78 7.53 -3.58
CA HIS A 76 -14.11 8.85 -4.13
C HIS A 76 -12.86 9.67 -4.47
N TYR A 77 -11.90 9.79 -3.54
CA TYR A 77 -10.64 10.49 -3.81
C TYR A 77 -9.81 9.82 -4.92
N LYS A 78 -9.79 8.48 -4.97
CA LYS A 78 -9.08 7.72 -6.01
C LYS A 78 -9.67 8.03 -7.38
N GLU A 79 -10.99 8.02 -7.52
CA GLU A 79 -11.69 8.36 -8.76
C GLU A 79 -11.36 9.77 -9.23
N MET A 80 -11.46 10.77 -8.34
CA MET A 80 -11.11 12.16 -8.68
C MET A 80 -9.67 12.30 -9.18
N LYS A 81 -8.71 11.63 -8.53
CA LYS A 81 -7.30 11.65 -8.92
C LYS A 81 -7.08 10.96 -10.28
N LEU A 82 -7.75 9.84 -10.54
CA LEU A 82 -7.67 9.14 -11.82
C LEU A 82 -8.28 9.96 -12.95
N ASN A 83 -9.41 10.62 -12.74
CA ASN A 83 -10.02 11.51 -13.73
C ASN A 83 -9.11 12.69 -14.07
N ARG A 84 -8.42 13.28 -13.06
CA ARG A 84 -7.39 14.30 -13.31
C ARG A 84 -6.23 13.76 -14.13
N LEU A 85 -5.74 12.56 -13.83
CA LEU A 85 -4.64 11.94 -14.57
C LEU A 85 -5.06 11.66 -16.03
N LYS A 86 -6.29 11.16 -16.25
CA LYS A 86 -6.84 10.93 -17.59
C LYS A 86 -6.76 12.18 -18.46
N GLY A 87 -7.14 13.36 -17.94
CA GLY A 87 -7.06 14.61 -18.68
C GLY A 87 -5.65 15.15 -18.96
N VAL A 88 -4.60 14.52 -18.41
CA VAL A 88 -3.19 14.85 -18.71
C VAL A 88 -2.58 13.86 -19.70
N VAL A 89 -3.04 12.61 -19.70
CA VAL A 89 -2.45 11.53 -20.52
C VAL A 89 -3.27 11.19 -21.78
N TRP A 90 -4.52 11.64 -21.87
CA TRP A 90 -5.41 11.56 -23.03
C TRP A 90 -5.86 12.96 -23.45
#